data_AF-A0A085WFK7-F1
#
_entry.id   AF-A0A085WFK7-F1
#
_cell.length_a   1.000
_cell.length_b   1.000
_cell.length_c   1.000
_cell.angle_alpha   90.00
_cell.angle_beta   90.00
_cell.angle_gamma   90.00
#
_symmetry.space_group_name_H-M   'P 1'
#
loop_
_entity.id
_entity.type
_entity.pdbx_description
1 polymer ?
#
loop_
_entity_poly.entity_id
_entity_poly.type
_entity_poly.pdbx_seq_one_letter_code
_entity_poly.pdbx_strand_id
1 'polypeptide(L)'
;MPMQQNRWSLWRRSCLLLALMPTLAWSQGAPPPEAAPAQDKKPELPARVAYLQGLQKLVNGQGGSVQGVYTLAMAAAKEQLEAVIAWDEALANGKIPKKRFERQLLGFHVGTQDALMVIPDSRFFVELAKQRGNEVDRRFFALLDETFRGGMARTYVDPITDAHACYHLGSREFISLYRGWTQFKPSAPAAYKETVNEELQGLEQAMLAATCVCGTPEVVDAGFEAFLKAFPKSPIAPQVRERLQKLHTKSSDMLFRCGKEMDVGQPLPYGVPTPPPFPTEPDAPKK
;
A
#
# COMPACT_ATOMS: atom_id res chain seq x y z
N MET A 1 29.42 -22.77 15.55
CA MET A 1 28.35 -21.75 15.47
C MET A 1 27.15 -22.40 14.80
N PRO A 2 26.06 -22.69 15.51
CA PRO A 2 24.91 -23.34 14.89
C PRO A 2 24.03 -22.32 14.17
N MET A 3 23.68 -22.64 12.92
CA MET A 3 22.72 -21.92 12.08
C MET A 3 21.33 -21.94 12.72
N GLN A 4 20.76 -20.76 13.00
CA GLN A 4 19.33 -20.62 13.23
C GLN A 4 18.58 -20.85 11.92
N GLN A 5 17.99 -22.04 11.77
CA GLN A 5 17.08 -22.37 10.67
C GLN A 5 15.64 -21.90 10.98
N ASN A 6 15.06 -21.20 10.00
CA ASN A 6 13.67 -21.29 9.56
C ASN A 6 12.53 -21.16 10.60
N ARG A 7 12.22 -19.91 11.00
CA ARG A 7 10.85 -19.51 11.40
C ARG A 7 10.24 -18.38 10.56
N TRP A 8 10.92 -17.97 9.48
CA TRP A 8 10.61 -16.72 8.77
C TRP A 8 9.72 -16.87 7.51
N SER A 9 9.38 -18.09 7.09
CA SER A 9 8.73 -18.33 5.78
C SER A 9 7.19 -18.32 5.77
N LEU A 10 6.52 -18.44 6.93
CA LEU A 10 5.04 -18.55 6.98
C LEU A 10 4.31 -17.21 7.13
N TRP A 11 4.97 -16.16 7.61
CA TRP A 11 4.32 -14.86 7.87
C TRP A 11 4.31 -13.91 6.67
N ARG A 12 5.26 -14.02 5.73
CA ARG A 12 5.36 -13.12 4.55
C ARG A 12 4.25 -13.33 3.51
N ARG A 13 3.54 -14.47 3.52
CA ARG A 13 2.44 -14.76 2.57
C ARG A 13 1.09 -14.13 2.96
N SER A 14 0.91 -13.72 4.21
CA SER A 14 -0.41 -13.27 4.71
C SER A 14 -0.73 -11.80 4.44
N CYS A 15 0.24 -10.95 4.10
CA CYS A 15 -0.03 -9.53 3.78
C CYS A 15 -0.45 -9.28 2.32
N LEU A 16 -0.50 -10.33 1.47
CA LEU A 16 -0.82 -10.22 0.03
C LEU A 16 -2.15 -10.88 -0.37
N LEU A 17 -2.94 -11.39 0.58
CA LEU A 17 -4.13 -12.22 0.30
C LEU A 17 -5.48 -11.64 0.76
N LEU A 18 -5.57 -10.33 1.03
CA LEU A 18 -6.83 -9.68 1.44
C LEU A 18 -7.56 -8.92 0.31
N ALA A 19 -7.28 -9.26 -0.95
CA ALA A 19 -8.09 -8.85 -2.08
C ALA A 19 -8.31 -10.06 -2.99
N LEU A 20 -9.53 -10.62 -2.94
CA LEU A 20 -10.17 -11.62 -3.84
C LEU A 20 -10.76 -12.80 -3.07
N MET A 21 -11.92 -12.60 -2.45
CA MET A 21 -12.87 -13.69 -2.22
C MET A 21 -14.02 -13.54 -3.23
N PRO A 22 -14.16 -14.43 -4.22
CA PRO A 22 -15.37 -14.52 -5.01
C PRO A 22 -16.47 -15.22 -4.20
N THR A 23 -17.67 -14.66 -4.23
CA THR A 23 -18.90 -15.31 -3.77
C THR A 23 -19.14 -16.57 -4.61
N LEU A 24 -18.94 -17.76 -4.04
CA LEU A 24 -19.33 -19.02 -4.66
C LEU A 24 -20.85 -19.21 -4.55
N ALA A 25 -21.57 -18.80 -5.59
CA ALA A 25 -22.92 -19.29 -5.86
C ALA A 25 -22.80 -20.63 -6.58
N TRP A 26 -23.26 -21.72 -5.94
CA TRP A 26 -23.40 -23.02 -6.58
C TRP A 26 -24.51 -22.95 -7.63
N SER A 27 -24.14 -23.01 -8.92
CA SER A 27 -25.06 -23.25 -10.04
C SER A 27 -24.79 -24.63 -10.60
N GLN A 28 -25.81 -25.48 -10.61
CA GLN A 28 -25.76 -26.84 -11.16
C GLN A 28 -25.80 -26.79 -12.70
N GLY A 29 -24.86 -27.51 -13.33
CA GLY A 29 -25.07 -28.26 -14.57
C GLY A 29 -25.24 -27.49 -15.89
N ALA A 30 -24.13 -27.01 -16.46
CA ALA A 30 -24.00 -26.85 -17.91
C ALA A 30 -22.72 -27.56 -18.39
N PRO A 31 -22.74 -28.29 -19.52
CA PRO A 31 -21.54 -28.90 -20.07
C PRO A 31 -20.50 -27.82 -20.44
N PRO A 32 -19.19 -28.09 -20.25
CA PRO A 32 -18.15 -27.12 -20.53
C PRO A 32 -18.15 -26.75 -22.02
N PRO A 33 -18.10 -25.46 -22.38
CA PRO A 33 -17.95 -25.06 -23.77
C PRO A 33 -16.62 -25.58 -24.32
N GLU A 34 -16.70 -26.14 -25.52
CA GLU A 34 -15.57 -26.62 -26.32
C GLU A 34 -14.47 -25.55 -26.37
N ALA A 35 -13.27 -25.91 -25.93
CA ALA A 35 -12.16 -24.99 -25.77
C ALA A 35 -11.81 -24.36 -27.12
N ALA A 36 -12.01 -23.05 -27.24
CA ALA A 36 -11.57 -22.30 -28.40
C ALA A 36 -10.05 -22.49 -28.61
N PRO A 37 -9.58 -22.62 -29.86
CA PRO A 37 -8.16 -22.82 -30.15
C PRO A 37 -7.34 -21.66 -29.56
N ALA A 38 -6.27 -22.01 -28.87
CA ALA A 38 -5.32 -21.07 -28.29
C ALA A 38 -4.80 -20.15 -29.40
N GLN A 39 -5.24 -18.89 -29.38
CA GLN A 39 -4.66 -17.86 -30.24
C GLN A 39 -3.20 -17.68 -29.82
N ASP A 40 -2.27 -17.93 -30.75
CA ASP A 40 -0.85 -17.62 -30.62
C ASP A 40 -0.69 -16.11 -30.35
N LYS A 41 -0.71 -15.73 -29.07
CA LYS A 41 -0.36 -14.38 -28.62
C LYS A 41 1.11 -14.16 -28.96
N LYS A 42 1.37 -13.30 -29.95
CA LYS A 42 2.68 -12.67 -30.18
C LYS A 42 3.29 -12.30 -28.83
N PRO A 43 4.55 -12.66 -28.53
CA PRO A 43 5.14 -12.40 -27.22
C PRO A 43 5.08 -10.91 -26.95
N GLU A 44 4.30 -10.55 -25.93
CA GLU A 44 4.20 -9.20 -25.42
C GLU A 44 5.60 -8.80 -24.93
N LEU A 45 6.07 -7.61 -25.34
CA LEU A 45 7.37 -7.12 -24.89
C LEU A 45 7.40 -7.11 -23.35
N PRO A 46 8.53 -7.44 -22.69
CA PRO A 46 8.64 -7.28 -21.24
C PRO A 46 8.22 -5.87 -20.82
N ALA A 47 7.44 -5.73 -19.74
CA ALA A 47 6.78 -4.48 -19.40
C ALA A 47 7.80 -3.36 -19.16
N ARG A 48 8.97 -3.69 -18.59
CA ARG A 48 10.09 -2.76 -18.43
C ARG A 48 10.59 -2.20 -19.76
N VAL A 49 10.71 -3.05 -20.80
CA VAL A 49 11.15 -2.62 -22.13
C VAL A 49 10.10 -1.71 -22.75
N ALA A 50 8.82 -2.07 -22.65
CA ALA A 50 7.72 -1.26 -23.14
C ALA A 50 7.69 0.13 -22.46
N TYR A 51 7.86 0.18 -21.13
CA TYR A 51 7.95 1.42 -20.37
C TYR A 51 9.12 2.30 -20.83
N LEU A 52 10.34 1.77 -20.88
CA LEU A 52 11.52 2.56 -21.26
C LEU A 52 11.42 3.08 -22.70
N GLN A 53 10.88 2.28 -23.63
CA GLN A 53 10.63 2.74 -25.00
C GLN A 53 9.54 3.83 -25.05
N GLY A 54 8.45 3.67 -24.30
CA GLY A 54 7.38 4.66 -24.22
C GLY A 54 7.88 5.99 -23.65
N LEU A 55 8.64 5.93 -22.56
CA LEU A 55 9.27 7.08 -21.94
C LEU A 55 10.22 7.79 -22.92
N GLN A 56 11.08 7.04 -23.62
CA GLN A 56 12.01 7.61 -24.60
C GLN A 56 11.26 8.33 -25.75
N LYS A 57 10.20 7.72 -26.28
CA LYS A 57 9.38 8.34 -27.34
C LYS A 57 8.75 9.65 -26.85
N LEU A 58 8.18 9.64 -25.65
CA LEU A 58 7.58 10.83 -25.04
C LEU A 58 8.63 11.95 -24.84
N VAL A 59 9.80 11.60 -24.28
CA VAL A 59 10.89 12.56 -24.03
C VAL A 59 11.47 13.12 -25.33
N ASN A 60 11.51 12.34 -26.41
CA ASN A 60 11.99 12.79 -27.72
C ASN A 60 10.92 13.54 -28.53
N GLY A 61 9.70 13.70 -28.01
CA GLY A 61 8.60 14.32 -28.77
C GLY A 61 8.10 13.46 -29.94
N GLN A 62 8.38 12.16 -29.93
CA GLN A 62 7.99 11.19 -30.97
C GLN A 62 6.58 10.62 -30.74
N GLY A 63 5.77 11.27 -29.91
CA GLY A 63 4.40 10.88 -29.56
C GLY A 63 4.28 10.18 -28.19
N GLY A 64 3.04 9.77 -27.87
CA GLY A 64 2.65 9.23 -26.57
C GLY A 64 2.02 10.28 -25.65
N SER A 65 1.51 9.83 -24.50
CA SER A 65 1.00 10.68 -23.43
C SER A 65 1.66 10.33 -22.11
N VAL A 66 1.73 11.29 -21.17
CA VAL A 66 2.26 11.02 -19.82
C VAL A 66 1.44 9.93 -19.13
N GLN A 67 0.11 9.95 -19.29
CA GLN A 67 -0.75 8.87 -18.79
C GLN A 67 -0.36 7.49 -19.37
N GLY A 68 -0.16 7.40 -20.70
CA GLY A 68 0.22 6.14 -21.33
C GLY A 68 1.58 5.62 -20.83
N VAL A 69 2.56 6.52 -20.67
CA VAL A 69 3.87 6.19 -20.09
C VAL A 69 3.73 5.72 -18.64
N TYR A 70 2.92 6.40 -17.83
CA TYR A 70 2.67 6.01 -16.45
C TYR A 70 1.98 4.64 -16.34
N THR A 71 1.01 4.34 -17.20
CA THR A 71 0.39 3.00 -17.27
C THR A 71 1.43 1.91 -17.57
N LEU A 72 2.32 2.14 -18.55
CA LEU A 72 3.43 1.22 -18.82
C LEU A 72 4.39 1.11 -17.64
N ALA A 73 4.64 2.23 -16.95
CA ALA A 73 5.49 2.31 -15.78
C ALA A 73 4.95 1.44 -14.63
N MET A 74 3.64 1.50 -14.36
CA MET A 74 2.99 0.67 -13.32
C MET A 74 3.02 -0.82 -13.67
N ALA A 75 2.86 -1.18 -14.95
CA ALA A 75 3.03 -2.57 -15.40
C ALA A 75 4.49 -3.04 -15.20
N ALA A 76 5.48 -2.21 -15.55
CA ALA A 76 6.88 -2.49 -15.30
C ALA A 76 7.20 -2.62 -13.80
N ALA A 77 6.60 -1.78 -12.96
CA ALA A 77 6.76 -1.85 -11.51
C ALA A 77 6.22 -3.15 -10.92
N LYS A 78 5.06 -3.62 -11.41
CA LYS A 78 4.50 -4.91 -11.01
C LYS A 78 5.41 -6.08 -11.40
N GLU A 79 5.84 -6.14 -12.66
CA GLU A 79 6.79 -7.17 -13.12
C GLU A 79 8.10 -7.13 -12.30
N GLN A 80 8.61 -5.92 -12.03
CA GLN A 80 9.80 -5.73 -11.21
C GLN A 80 9.60 -6.22 -9.78
N LEU A 81 8.45 -5.95 -9.14
CA LEU A 81 8.12 -6.40 -7.79
C LEU A 81 8.04 -7.93 -7.72
N GLU A 82 7.39 -8.58 -8.69
CA GLU A 82 7.35 -10.04 -8.78
C GLU A 82 8.76 -10.64 -8.89
N ALA A 83 9.64 -9.99 -9.67
CA ALA A 83 11.03 -10.39 -9.77
C ALA A 83 11.83 -10.15 -8.48
N VAL A 84 11.57 -9.06 -7.73
CA VAL A 84 12.15 -8.82 -6.38
C VAL A 84 11.77 -9.98 -5.45
N ILE A 85 10.48 -10.32 -5.39
CA ILE A 85 9.94 -11.36 -4.51
C ILE A 85 10.59 -12.72 -4.85
N ALA A 86 10.60 -13.09 -6.13
CA ALA A 86 11.20 -14.35 -6.56
C ALA A 86 12.71 -14.43 -6.25
N TRP A 87 13.42 -13.31 -6.37
CA TRP A 87 14.84 -13.23 -6.04
C TRP A 87 15.08 -13.39 -4.53
N ASP A 88 14.28 -12.71 -3.70
CA ASP A 88 14.33 -12.82 -2.23
C ASP A 88 14.01 -14.25 -1.76
N GLU A 89 12.96 -14.87 -2.31
CA GLU A 89 12.60 -16.26 -2.02
C GLU A 89 13.70 -17.25 -2.44
N ALA A 90 14.37 -17.02 -3.58
CA ALA A 90 15.48 -17.86 -4.00
C ALA A 90 16.64 -17.81 -3.00
N LEU A 91 17.01 -16.61 -2.54
CA LEU A 91 18.04 -16.44 -1.52
C LEU A 91 17.68 -17.07 -0.18
N ALA A 92 16.43 -16.90 0.27
CA ALA A 92 15.93 -17.53 1.49
C ALA A 92 16.02 -19.07 1.43
N ASN A 93 15.92 -19.64 0.23
CA ASN A 93 16.07 -21.07 -0.03
C ASN A 93 17.51 -21.51 -0.34
N GLY A 94 18.51 -20.65 -0.11
CA GLY A 94 19.93 -20.95 -0.36
C GLY A 94 20.29 -21.06 -1.85
N LYS A 95 19.41 -20.64 -2.76
CA LYS A 95 19.68 -20.62 -4.21
C LYS A 95 20.32 -19.29 -4.57
N ILE A 96 21.41 -19.33 -5.33
CA ILE A 96 22.00 -18.14 -5.94
C ILE A 96 21.28 -17.87 -7.26
N PRO A 97 20.55 -16.75 -7.40
CA PRO A 97 19.86 -16.43 -8.64
C PRO A 97 20.85 -16.28 -9.79
N LYS A 98 20.66 -17.03 -10.88
CA LYS A 98 21.59 -17.07 -12.01
C LYS A 98 21.68 -15.75 -12.79
N LYS A 99 20.63 -14.92 -12.74
CA LYS A 99 20.61 -13.60 -13.37
C LYS A 99 20.77 -12.52 -12.31
N ARG A 100 21.64 -11.55 -12.61
CA ARG A 100 21.77 -10.33 -11.81
C ARG A 100 20.44 -9.59 -11.86
N PHE A 101 19.79 -9.46 -10.72
CA PHE A 101 18.56 -8.69 -10.58
C PHE A 101 18.88 -7.20 -10.77
N GLU A 102 18.27 -6.57 -11.76
CA GLU A 102 18.42 -5.14 -11.99
C GLU A 102 17.58 -4.37 -10.98
N ARG A 103 18.21 -3.86 -9.94
CA ARG A 103 17.55 -3.13 -8.82
C ARG A 103 17.00 -1.75 -9.21
N GLN A 104 17.05 -1.37 -10.48
CA GLN A 104 16.73 0.00 -10.91
C GLN A 104 15.65 -0.01 -11.99
N LEU A 105 14.60 0.75 -11.71
CA LEU A 105 13.56 1.12 -12.65
C LEU A 105 13.47 2.65 -12.63
N LEU A 106 13.76 3.30 -13.76
CA LEU A 106 13.82 4.76 -13.83
C LEU A 106 12.48 5.37 -13.41
N GLY A 107 12.51 6.31 -12.48
CA GLY A 107 11.30 6.92 -11.91
C GLY A 107 10.63 6.10 -10.80
N PHE A 108 11.33 5.15 -10.18
CA PHE A 108 10.82 4.33 -9.08
C PHE A 108 11.84 4.16 -7.96
N HIS A 109 11.32 4.08 -6.74
CA HIS A 109 12.04 3.53 -5.59
C HIS A 109 11.86 2.01 -5.59
N VAL A 110 12.98 1.28 -5.62
CA VAL A 110 13.00 -0.19 -5.54
C VAL A 110 13.61 -0.59 -4.20
N GLY A 111 12.78 -1.11 -3.32
CA GLY A 111 13.20 -1.70 -2.04
C GLY A 111 13.54 -3.18 -2.19
N THR A 112 14.52 -3.66 -1.42
CA THR A 112 14.90 -5.07 -1.34
C THR A 112 15.07 -5.48 0.12
N GLN A 113 14.99 -6.78 0.42
CA GLN A 113 15.20 -7.39 1.75
C GLN A 113 14.12 -7.01 2.77
N ASP A 114 14.29 -5.86 3.42
CA ASP A 114 13.48 -5.44 4.59
C ASP A 114 12.16 -4.79 4.15
N ALA A 115 12.14 -4.22 2.94
CA ALA A 115 10.92 -3.71 2.30
C ALA A 115 10.90 -4.10 0.82
N LEU A 116 10.23 -5.20 0.48
CA LEU A 116 10.03 -5.62 -0.91
C LEU A 116 8.96 -4.75 -1.56
N MET A 117 9.37 -3.71 -2.28
CA MET A 117 8.44 -2.75 -2.88
C MET A 117 9.01 -2.10 -4.14
N VAL A 118 8.12 -1.68 -5.04
CA VAL A 118 8.44 -0.86 -6.21
C VAL A 118 7.41 0.25 -6.27
N ILE A 119 7.79 1.47 -5.86
CA ILE A 119 6.88 2.61 -5.70
C ILE A 119 7.29 3.72 -6.66
N PRO A 120 6.34 4.37 -7.36
CA PRO A 120 6.64 5.53 -8.20
C PRO A 120 7.37 6.62 -7.43
N ASP A 121 8.46 7.15 -8.00
CA ASP A 121 9.05 8.41 -7.57
C ASP A 121 8.15 9.54 -8.06
N SER A 122 7.31 10.06 -7.16
CA SER A 122 6.36 11.13 -7.48
C SER A 122 7.03 12.38 -8.06
N ARG A 123 8.25 12.72 -7.62
CA ARG A 123 8.98 13.89 -8.13
C ARG A 123 9.41 13.72 -9.57
N PHE A 124 9.88 12.51 -9.93
CA PHE A 124 10.21 12.19 -11.32
C PHE A 124 9.00 12.43 -12.24
N PHE A 125 7.82 11.93 -11.86
CA PHE A 125 6.63 12.08 -12.68
C PHE A 125 6.05 13.50 -12.67
N VAL A 126 6.20 14.26 -11.58
CA VAL A 126 5.89 15.70 -11.55
C VAL A 126 6.70 16.44 -12.62
N GLU A 127 8.02 16.20 -12.69
CA GLU A 127 8.87 16.85 -13.69
C GLU A 127 8.53 16.41 -15.12
N LEU A 128 8.25 15.11 -15.33
CA LEU A 128 7.79 14.61 -16.61
C LEU A 128 6.47 15.28 -17.06
N ALA A 129 5.51 15.43 -16.14
CA ALA A 129 4.22 16.07 -16.42
C ALA A 129 4.35 17.58 -16.67
N LYS A 130 5.26 18.27 -15.99
CA LYS A 130 5.56 19.68 -16.28
C LYS A 130 6.10 19.85 -17.71
N GLN A 131 7.00 18.98 -18.14
CA GLN A 131 7.67 19.10 -19.44
C GLN A 131 6.83 18.60 -20.62
N ARG A 132 6.06 17.51 -20.41
CA ARG A 132 5.41 16.76 -21.49
C ARG A 132 3.91 16.54 -21.29
N GLY A 133 3.38 16.89 -20.13
CA GLY A 133 1.99 16.64 -19.76
C GLY A 133 1.03 17.77 -20.09
N ASN A 134 -0.25 17.42 -20.14
CA ASN A 134 -1.36 18.37 -20.16
C ASN A 134 -1.71 18.81 -18.72
N GLU A 135 -2.78 19.59 -18.56
CA GLU A 135 -3.23 20.06 -17.25
C GLU A 135 -3.70 18.94 -16.31
N VAL A 136 -4.36 17.92 -16.85
CA VAL A 136 -4.81 16.74 -16.08
C VAL A 136 -3.60 15.98 -15.54
N ASP A 137 -2.58 15.76 -16.36
CA ASP A 137 -1.33 15.11 -15.95
C ASP A 137 -0.67 15.90 -14.81
N ARG A 138 -0.51 17.22 -14.97
CA ARG A 138 0.10 18.09 -13.95
C ARG A 138 -0.66 18.06 -12.63
N ARG A 139 -2.00 18.10 -12.67
CA ARG A 139 -2.84 18.04 -11.47
C ARG A 139 -2.77 16.67 -10.80
N PHE A 140 -2.76 15.58 -11.58
CA PHE A 140 -2.62 14.22 -11.07
C PHE A 140 -1.31 14.04 -10.30
N PHE A 141 -0.18 14.38 -10.94
CA PHE A 141 1.13 14.16 -10.32
C PHE A 141 1.43 15.13 -9.18
N ALA A 142 0.87 16.35 -9.19
CA ALA A 142 0.91 17.22 -8.02
C ALA A 142 0.22 16.58 -6.81
N LEU A 143 -0.95 15.97 -7.01
CA LEU A 143 -1.68 15.30 -5.94
C LEU A 143 -0.99 13.99 -5.49
N LEU A 144 -0.36 13.28 -6.42
CA LEU A 144 0.48 12.12 -6.10
C LEU A 144 1.70 12.55 -5.26
N ASP A 145 2.38 13.63 -5.64
CA ASP A 145 3.49 14.18 -4.85
C ASP A 145 3.02 14.74 -3.50
N GLU A 146 1.83 15.30 -3.36
CA GLU A 146 1.29 15.64 -2.04
C GLU A 146 1.05 14.39 -1.17
N THR A 147 0.68 13.28 -1.80
CA THR A 147 0.41 12.00 -1.12
C THR A 147 1.70 11.38 -0.58
N PHE A 148 2.82 11.51 -1.28
CA PHE A 148 4.10 10.85 -0.93
C PHE A 148 5.23 11.80 -0.52
N ARG A 149 5.16 13.09 -0.89
CA ARG A 149 6.19 14.15 -0.77
C ARG A 149 7.58 13.77 -1.28
N GLY A 150 7.63 12.97 -2.35
CA GLY A 150 8.85 12.35 -2.87
C GLY A 150 9.50 11.34 -1.93
N GLY A 151 8.79 10.90 -0.89
CA GLY A 151 9.16 9.78 -0.03
C GLY A 151 8.47 8.49 -0.46
N MET A 152 8.77 7.40 0.26
CA MET A 152 8.19 6.08 0.00
C MET A 152 6.89 5.84 0.79
N ALA A 153 6.73 6.55 1.91
CA ALA A 153 5.53 6.47 2.75
C ALA A 153 4.53 7.56 2.38
N ARG A 154 3.24 7.27 2.57
CA ARG A 154 2.19 8.29 2.44
C ARG A 154 2.32 9.31 3.57
N THR A 155 2.04 10.58 3.29
CA THR A 155 2.24 11.69 4.25
C THR A 155 1.37 11.63 5.50
N TYR A 156 0.34 10.80 5.51
CA TYR A 156 -0.52 10.55 6.66
C TYR A 156 -0.19 9.26 7.41
N VAL A 157 0.95 8.63 7.11
CA VAL A 157 1.40 7.36 7.66
C VAL A 157 2.84 7.50 8.14
N ASP A 158 3.09 7.23 9.42
CA ASP A 158 4.45 7.08 9.93
C ASP A 158 4.77 5.58 10.06
N PRO A 159 5.79 5.07 9.36
CA PRO A 159 6.22 3.69 9.55
C PRO A 159 6.82 3.51 10.95
N ILE A 160 6.43 2.44 11.64
CA ILE A 160 6.98 2.05 12.95
C ILE A 160 7.98 0.91 12.76
N THR A 161 7.57 -0.10 11.99
CA THR A 161 8.39 -1.24 11.54
C THR A 161 8.02 -1.57 10.10
N ASP A 162 8.67 -2.58 9.51
CA ASP A 162 8.34 -3.06 8.16
C ASP A 162 6.91 -3.60 8.03
N ALA A 163 6.27 -3.97 9.14
CA ALA A 163 4.92 -4.54 9.18
C ALA A 163 3.87 -3.66 9.89
N HIS A 164 4.31 -2.57 10.54
CA HIS A 164 3.44 -1.73 11.35
C HIS A 164 3.65 -0.25 11.04
N ALA A 165 2.55 0.47 10.98
CA ALA A 165 2.55 1.92 10.80
C ALA A 165 1.49 2.55 11.70
N CYS A 166 1.70 3.81 12.06
CA CYS A 166 0.67 4.63 12.67
C CYS A 166 0.08 5.60 11.66
N TYR A 167 -1.19 5.95 11.84
CA TYR A 167 -1.91 6.85 10.94
C TYR A 167 -2.23 8.19 11.62
N HIS A 168 -2.02 9.29 10.89
CA HIS A 168 -2.39 10.65 11.28
C HIS A 168 -3.83 10.94 10.88
N LEU A 169 -4.78 10.37 11.62
CA LEU A 169 -6.20 10.46 11.28
C LEU A 169 -6.71 11.90 11.43
N GLY A 170 -7.36 12.41 10.38
CA GLY A 170 -8.00 13.73 10.39
C GLY A 170 -7.05 14.93 10.49
N SER A 171 -5.75 14.73 10.22
CA SER A 171 -4.82 15.84 10.04
C SER A 171 -5.23 16.74 8.88
N ARG A 172 -4.71 17.98 8.85
CA ARG A 172 -4.96 18.91 7.75
C ARG A 172 -4.51 18.31 6.42
N GLU A 173 -3.38 17.63 6.41
CA GLU A 173 -2.82 16.90 5.28
C GLU A 173 -3.78 15.80 4.81
N PHE A 174 -4.25 14.96 5.73
CA PHE A 174 -5.20 13.88 5.42
C PHE A 174 -6.48 14.42 4.75
N ILE A 175 -7.08 15.45 5.35
CA ILE A 175 -8.30 16.09 4.82
C ILE A 175 -8.02 16.72 3.45
N SER A 176 -6.86 17.35 3.27
CA SER A 176 -6.45 17.94 1.98
C SER A 176 -6.36 16.88 0.89
N LEU A 177 -5.70 15.74 1.18
CA LEU A 177 -5.56 14.64 0.23
C LEU A 177 -6.91 14.03 -0.14
N TYR A 178 -7.77 13.75 0.85
CA TYR A 178 -9.09 13.20 0.57
C TYR A 178 -9.92 14.15 -0.30
N ARG A 179 -9.87 15.47 -0.03
CA ARG A 179 -10.49 16.48 -0.90
C ARG A 179 -9.92 16.47 -2.31
N GLY A 180 -8.60 16.46 -2.43
CA GLY A 180 -7.91 16.46 -3.72
C GLY A 180 -8.32 15.27 -4.59
N TRP A 181 -8.27 14.06 -4.03
CA TRP A 181 -8.60 12.85 -4.77
C TRP A 181 -10.10 12.74 -5.09
N THR A 182 -10.98 13.11 -4.14
CA THR A 182 -12.43 13.10 -4.38
C THR A 182 -12.88 14.14 -5.40
N GLN A 183 -12.16 15.26 -5.53
CA GLN A 183 -12.41 16.25 -6.58
C GLN A 183 -11.75 15.89 -7.92
N PHE A 184 -10.61 15.19 -7.90
CA PHE A 184 -9.92 14.78 -9.11
C PHE A 184 -10.76 13.74 -9.89
N LYS A 185 -11.23 12.69 -9.19
CA LYS A 185 -11.97 11.58 -9.77
C LYS A 185 -13.13 11.99 -10.71
N PRO A 186 -14.08 12.86 -10.32
CA PRO A 186 -15.16 13.27 -11.23
C PRO A 186 -14.70 14.23 -12.32
N SER A 187 -13.61 14.98 -12.13
CA SER A 187 -13.11 15.94 -13.13
C SER A 187 -12.35 15.28 -14.28
N ALA A 188 -11.81 14.07 -14.07
CA ALA A 188 -11.08 13.31 -15.07
C ALA A 188 -11.33 11.80 -14.91
N PRO A 189 -12.57 11.30 -15.11
CA PRO A 189 -13.00 9.96 -14.69
C PRO A 189 -12.27 8.79 -15.36
N ALA A 190 -11.69 9.02 -16.54
CA ALA A 190 -10.89 8.03 -17.26
C ALA A 190 -9.37 8.16 -17.02
N ALA A 191 -8.91 9.30 -16.49
CA ALA A 191 -7.49 9.56 -16.29
C ALA A 191 -7.01 8.89 -15.01
N TYR A 192 -5.96 8.05 -15.11
CA TYR A 192 -5.29 7.43 -13.95
C TYR A 192 -6.25 6.69 -13.00
N LYS A 193 -7.33 6.13 -13.56
CA LYS A 193 -8.48 5.60 -12.81
C LYS A 193 -8.08 4.63 -11.69
N GLU A 194 -7.15 3.71 -11.98
CA GLU A 194 -6.69 2.71 -11.01
C GLU A 194 -6.02 3.36 -9.81
N THR A 195 -4.97 4.17 -10.01
CA THR A 195 -4.27 4.87 -8.92
C THR A 195 -5.20 5.81 -8.14
N VAL A 196 -6.10 6.55 -8.82
CA VAL A 196 -7.07 7.42 -8.14
C VAL A 196 -7.98 6.61 -7.21
N ASN A 197 -8.41 5.44 -7.63
CA ASN A 197 -9.24 4.58 -6.79
C ASN A 197 -8.44 3.97 -5.62
N GLU A 198 -7.20 3.55 -5.88
CA GLU A 198 -6.30 3.01 -4.84
C GLU A 198 -6.01 4.03 -3.75
N GLU A 199 -5.70 5.29 -4.11
CA GLU A 199 -5.40 6.32 -3.12
C GLU A 199 -6.65 6.75 -2.33
N LEU A 200 -7.82 6.83 -2.98
CA LEU A 200 -9.08 7.04 -2.25
C LEU A 200 -9.37 5.89 -1.30
N GLN A 201 -9.25 4.65 -1.76
CA GLN A 201 -9.48 3.47 -0.93
C GLN A 201 -8.51 3.43 0.25
N GLY A 202 -7.23 3.76 0.05
CA GLY A 202 -6.23 3.81 1.11
C GLY A 202 -6.54 4.85 2.19
N LEU A 203 -6.99 6.05 1.79
CA LEU A 203 -7.46 7.07 2.73
C LEU A 203 -8.72 6.59 3.48
N GLU A 204 -9.71 6.04 2.78
CA GLU A 204 -10.94 5.55 3.40
C GLU A 204 -10.67 4.40 4.37
N GLN A 205 -9.81 3.45 3.99
CA GLN A 205 -9.39 2.37 4.89
C GLN A 205 -8.64 2.89 6.11
N ALA A 206 -7.77 3.90 5.98
CA ALA A 206 -7.15 4.52 7.14
C ALA A 206 -8.21 5.12 8.08
N MET A 207 -9.20 5.84 7.56
CA MET A 207 -10.29 6.39 8.39
C MET A 207 -11.18 5.33 9.03
N LEU A 208 -11.37 4.18 8.38
CA LEU A 208 -12.36 3.18 8.81
C LEU A 208 -11.79 2.01 9.58
N ALA A 209 -10.52 1.67 9.36
CA ALA A 209 -9.92 0.43 9.85
C ALA A 209 -8.56 0.62 10.54
N ALA A 210 -7.97 1.82 10.55
CA ALA A 210 -6.73 2.03 11.29
C ALA A 210 -6.94 1.77 12.80
N THR A 211 -6.24 0.78 13.33
CA THR A 211 -6.23 0.45 14.78
C THR A 211 -5.05 1.07 15.50
N CYS A 212 -4.04 1.59 14.79
CA CYS A 212 -2.84 2.19 15.37
C CYS A 212 -2.72 3.64 14.88
N VAL A 213 -2.84 4.61 15.78
CA VAL A 213 -2.89 6.03 15.42
C VAL A 213 -1.75 6.79 16.09
N CYS A 214 -1.15 7.74 15.35
CA CYS A 214 0.04 8.46 15.83
C CYS A 214 -0.30 9.49 16.93
N GLY A 215 -1.55 9.98 16.93
CA GLY A 215 -2.04 11.01 17.83
C GLY A 215 -2.54 10.49 19.18
N THR A 216 -2.96 11.44 20.03
CA THR A 216 -3.72 11.16 21.26
C THR A 216 -5.20 10.95 20.93
N PRO A 217 -6.01 10.41 21.87
CA PRO A 217 -7.46 10.34 21.69
C PRO A 217 -8.07 11.67 21.26
N GLU A 218 -7.68 12.78 21.89
CA GLU A 218 -8.23 14.12 21.64
C GLU A 218 -7.88 14.62 20.23
N VAL A 219 -6.68 14.30 19.73
CA VAL A 219 -6.27 14.65 18.37
C VAL A 219 -7.07 13.86 17.33
N VAL A 220 -7.30 12.57 17.58
CA VAL A 220 -8.05 11.69 16.69
C VAL A 220 -9.53 12.06 16.66
N ASP A 221 -10.07 12.38 17.84
CA ASP A 221 -11.43 12.89 18.02
C ASP A 221 -11.67 14.15 17.17
N ALA A 222 -10.86 15.18 17.38
CA ALA A 222 -10.89 16.41 16.60
C ALA A 222 -10.67 16.15 15.11
N GLY A 223 -9.83 15.16 14.76
CA GLY A 223 -9.61 14.73 13.39
C GLY A 223 -10.86 14.15 12.71
N PHE A 224 -11.61 13.29 13.40
CA PHE A 224 -12.88 12.76 12.90
C PHE A 224 -13.94 13.86 12.80
N GLU A 225 -14.06 14.73 13.79
CA GLU A 225 -14.96 15.88 13.71
C GLU A 225 -14.64 16.77 12.51
N ALA A 226 -13.36 17.09 12.30
CA ALA A 226 -12.91 17.88 11.16
C ALA A 226 -13.22 17.19 9.83
N PHE A 227 -13.03 15.87 9.72
CA PHE A 227 -13.39 15.08 8.54
C PHE A 227 -14.90 15.15 8.27
N LEU A 228 -15.73 14.92 9.28
CA LEU A 228 -17.19 14.92 9.15
C LEU A 228 -17.74 16.31 8.81
N LYS A 229 -17.11 17.36 9.34
CA LYS A 229 -17.41 18.75 8.99
C LYS A 229 -17.01 19.06 7.54
N ALA A 230 -15.86 18.59 7.09
CA ALA A 230 -15.36 18.81 5.74
C ALA A 230 -16.11 18.01 4.67
N PHE A 231 -16.58 16.81 5.01
CA PHE A 231 -17.20 15.87 4.07
C PHE A 231 -18.50 15.24 4.63
N PRO A 232 -19.52 16.04 4.97
CA PRO A 232 -20.74 15.53 5.60
C PRO A 232 -21.54 14.57 4.71
N LYS A 233 -21.29 14.60 3.40
CA LYS A 233 -21.93 13.74 2.38
C LYS A 233 -20.99 12.67 1.82
N SER A 234 -19.80 12.47 2.40
CA SER A 234 -18.91 11.38 1.97
C SER A 234 -19.60 10.03 2.19
N PRO A 235 -19.43 9.05 1.28
CA PRO A 235 -19.97 7.70 1.45
C PRO A 235 -19.55 7.02 2.76
N ILE A 236 -18.39 7.41 3.33
CA ILE A 236 -17.86 6.84 4.57
C ILE A 236 -18.25 7.64 5.83
N ALA A 237 -18.96 8.77 5.69
CA ALA A 237 -19.31 9.63 6.82
C ALA A 237 -20.17 8.95 7.91
N PRO A 238 -21.13 8.05 7.60
CA PRO A 238 -21.85 7.29 8.63
C PRO A 238 -20.91 6.42 9.49
N GLN A 239 -19.98 5.71 8.85
CA GLN A 239 -19.03 4.82 9.53
C GLN A 239 -18.00 5.63 10.34
N VAL A 240 -17.55 6.78 9.82
CA VAL A 240 -16.68 7.68 10.60
C VAL A 240 -17.40 8.21 11.85
N ARG A 241 -18.70 8.55 11.76
CA ARG A 241 -19.52 8.92 12.94
C ARG A 241 -19.60 7.79 13.95
N GLU A 242 -19.77 6.55 13.49
CA GLU A 242 -19.79 5.39 14.38
C GLU A 242 -18.45 5.21 15.12
N ARG A 243 -17.32 5.37 14.42
CA ARG A 243 -15.99 5.30 15.05
C ARG A 243 -15.76 6.42 16.06
N LEU A 244 -16.16 7.65 15.73
CA LEU A 244 -16.11 8.77 16.67
C LEU A 244 -16.98 8.50 17.92
N GLN A 245 -18.18 7.94 17.74
CA GLN A 245 -19.02 7.56 18.87
C GLN A 245 -18.36 6.48 19.75
N LYS A 246 -17.74 5.46 19.15
CA LYS A 246 -16.97 4.43 19.88
C LYS A 246 -15.79 5.03 20.65
N LEU A 247 -15.15 6.05 20.10
CA LEU A 247 -14.09 6.81 20.79
C LEU A 247 -14.66 7.52 22.03
N HIS A 248 -15.76 8.25 21.89
CA HIS A 248 -16.44 8.94 23.01
C HIS A 248 -16.91 7.98 24.11
N THR A 249 -17.42 6.80 23.75
CA THR A 249 -17.87 5.77 24.72
C THR A 249 -16.74 4.89 25.25
N LYS A 250 -15.49 5.17 24.90
CA LYS A 250 -14.30 4.38 25.28
C LYS A 250 -14.41 2.89 24.91
N SER A 251 -15.12 2.58 23.83
CA SER A 251 -15.32 1.23 23.29
C SER A 251 -14.60 1.03 21.94
N SER A 252 -13.75 1.99 21.55
CA SER A 252 -12.89 1.87 20.39
C SER A 252 -11.75 0.88 20.62
N ASP A 253 -11.36 0.19 19.56
CA ASP A 253 -10.20 -0.70 19.46
C ASP A 253 -8.90 0.01 19.05
N MET A 254 -8.91 1.34 18.96
CA MET A 254 -7.73 2.12 18.58
C MET A 254 -6.68 2.18 19.69
N LEU A 255 -5.43 1.94 19.30
CA LEU A 255 -4.22 2.19 20.06
C LEU A 255 -3.67 3.56 19.70
N PHE A 256 -3.47 4.42 20.69
CA PHE A 256 -3.00 5.80 20.53
C PHE A 256 -1.50 5.91 20.74
N ARG A 257 -0.88 6.96 20.18
CA ARG A 257 0.56 7.25 20.28
C ARG A 257 1.44 6.09 19.79
N CYS A 258 0.97 5.34 18.81
CA CYS A 258 1.71 4.26 18.21
C CYS A 258 3.09 4.71 17.70
N GLY A 259 4.13 3.90 17.95
CA GLY A 259 5.48 4.13 17.41
C GLY A 259 6.32 5.17 18.14
N LYS A 260 5.75 5.89 19.12
CA LYS A 260 6.57 6.57 20.12
C LYS A 260 7.05 5.54 21.12
N GLU A 261 8.34 5.54 21.43
CA GLU A 261 8.90 4.80 22.57
C GLU A 261 7.93 5.00 23.73
N MET A 262 7.27 3.91 24.15
CA MET A 262 6.51 3.96 25.39
C MET A 262 7.54 4.29 26.46
N ASP A 263 7.49 5.51 26.99
CA ASP A 263 8.25 5.91 28.16
C ASP A 263 8.18 4.74 29.15
N VAL A 264 9.34 4.14 29.43
CA VAL A 264 9.49 2.94 30.24
C VAL A 264 8.92 3.24 31.62
N GLY A 265 7.63 3.01 31.82
CA GLY A 265 6.96 3.44 33.05
C GLY A 265 5.43 3.59 32.99
N GLN A 266 4.80 3.67 31.81
CA GLN A 266 3.33 3.67 31.75
C GLN A 266 2.77 2.24 31.61
N PRO A 267 1.91 1.77 32.54
CA PRO A 267 1.25 0.48 32.40
C PRO A 267 0.37 0.49 31.15
N LEU A 268 0.44 -0.59 30.37
CA LEU A 268 -0.41 -0.80 29.20
C LEU A 268 -1.89 -0.58 29.60
N PRO A 269 -2.64 0.25 28.87
CA PRO A 269 -4.06 0.41 29.14
C PRO A 269 -4.77 -0.91 28.76
N TYR A 270 -5.29 -1.57 29.79
CA TYR A 270 -6.24 -2.68 29.75
C TYR A 270 -5.73 -4.03 29.21
N GLY A 271 -5.29 -4.88 30.15
CA GLY A 271 -5.90 -6.20 30.36
C GLY A 271 -5.88 -7.21 29.20
N VAL A 272 -4.74 -7.40 28.53
CA VAL A 272 -4.52 -8.68 27.85
C VAL A 272 -4.29 -9.74 28.94
N PRO A 273 -5.12 -10.79 29.06
CA PRO A 273 -4.84 -11.86 30.00
C PRO A 273 -3.48 -12.45 29.66
N THR A 274 -2.55 -12.39 30.62
CA THR A 274 -1.27 -13.07 30.51
C THR A 274 -1.54 -14.55 30.21
N PRO A 275 -0.99 -15.11 29.12
CA PRO A 275 -1.08 -16.55 28.91
C PRO A 275 -0.50 -17.26 30.15
N PRO A 276 -1.12 -18.37 30.59
CA PRO A 276 -0.60 -19.11 31.74
C PRO A 276 0.87 -19.46 31.49
N PRO A 277 1.72 -19.44 32.54
CA PRO A 277 3.12 -19.82 32.40
C PRO A 277 3.20 -21.22 31.78
N PHE A 278 4.06 -21.38 30.78
CA PHE A 278 4.33 -22.68 30.19
C PHE A 278 4.77 -23.65 31.28
N PRO A 279 4.29 -24.91 31.27
CA PRO A 279 4.77 -25.92 32.20
C PRO A 279 6.29 -26.08 32.02
N THR A 280 7.03 -25.87 33.11
CA THR A 280 8.47 -26.11 33.15
C THR A 280 8.74 -27.58 32.85
N GLU A 281 9.67 -27.80 31.92
CA GLU A 281 10.19 -29.09 31.49
C GLU A 281 10.65 -29.93 32.70
N PRO A 282 10.32 -31.23 32.79
CA PRO A 282 10.73 -32.06 33.91
C PRO A 282 12.25 -32.26 33.94
N ASP A 283 12.85 -32.11 35.12
CA ASP A 283 14.27 -32.29 35.37
C ASP A 283 14.79 -33.62 34.82
N ALA A 284 15.86 -33.53 34.02
CA ALA A 284 16.59 -34.70 33.53
C ALA A 284 17.18 -35.50 34.70
N PRO A 285 17.17 -36.85 34.63
CA PRO A 285 17.68 -37.69 35.71
C PRO A 285 19.18 -37.53 35.87
N LYS A 286 19.62 -37.17 37.08
CA LYS A 286 21.03 -37.13 37.46
C LYS A 286 21.60 -38.56 37.48
N LYS A 287 22.74 -38.75 36.81
CA LYS A 287 23.63 -39.91 36.98
C LYS A 287 24.61 -39.64 38.11
#